data_AF-A1CIW8-F1
#
_entry.id   AF-A1CIW8-F1
#
_cell.length_a   1.000
_cell.length_b   1.000
_cell.length_c   1.000
_cell.angle_alpha   90.00
_cell.angle_beta   90.00
_cell.angle_gamma   90.00
#
_symmetry.space_group_name_H-M   'P 1'
#
loop_
_entity.id
_entity.type
_entity.pdbx_description
1 polymer ?
#
loop_
_entity_poly.entity_id
_entity_poly.type
_entity_poly.pdbx_seq_one_letter_code
_entity_poly.pdbx_strand_id
1 'polypeptide(L)'
;MFSTIRTWLFVALRLLKLKHTRSKWEKVLKKAKTPKDYESFLLSDLDSRAKARLIYRISLQKGLPNHLFGNQDKVDHLVTRLEKQGLYQTGRLLRFFQYHHQPPDPEAMHWCQDLIEHERTCNIIAQSLAFYQSAHKALNEDRNPDKRRRLASALEHARDSLEELKSLYREVKAELMTHLGNMPGGPFRKAFLAWRNETNWHLCDWMRQDCVARGGCCARECGCCEKPRGTGGYGYPIHGHCTLLCACCAQTNGLPVMDENAQCNVNLWEDIERFMVDQTDMYSRRAYRAYIWGVDVVNEIEDCDVYLRQHPRSLV
;
A
#
# COMPACT_ATOMS: atom_id res chain seq x y z
N MET A 1 -12.72 -8.03 -42.05
CA MET A 1 -11.32 -7.79 -42.42
C MET A 1 -10.91 -6.30 -42.30
N PHE A 2 -11.68 -5.34 -42.82
CA PHE A 2 -11.35 -3.90 -42.73
C PHE A 2 -11.40 -3.27 -41.32
N SER A 3 -12.25 -3.76 -40.42
CA SER A 3 -12.33 -3.29 -39.03
C SER A 3 -11.03 -3.56 -38.24
N THR A 4 -10.46 -4.74 -38.41
CA THR A 4 -9.23 -5.16 -37.71
C THR A 4 -8.02 -4.33 -38.14
N ILE A 5 -7.88 -4.04 -39.44
CA ILE A 5 -6.78 -3.23 -39.99
C ILE A 5 -6.81 -1.79 -39.46
N ARG A 6 -8.01 -1.19 -39.34
CA ARG A 6 -8.17 0.15 -38.74
C ARG A 6 -7.73 0.17 -37.29
N THR A 7 -8.13 -0.82 -36.48
CA THR A 7 -7.73 -0.91 -35.07
C THR A 7 -6.21 -1.01 -34.92
N TRP A 8 -5.55 -1.86 -35.72
CA TRP A 8 -4.09 -1.99 -35.71
C TRP A 8 -3.37 -0.69 -36.10
N LEU A 9 -3.84 0.00 -37.15
CA LEU A 9 -3.24 1.26 -37.60
C LEU A 9 -3.39 2.36 -36.53
N PHE A 10 -4.55 2.45 -35.87
CA PHE A 10 -4.78 3.38 -34.77
C PHE A 10 -3.87 3.10 -33.57
N VAL A 11 -3.70 1.82 -33.19
CA VAL A 11 -2.79 1.42 -32.12
C VAL A 11 -1.34 1.75 -32.49
N ALA A 12 -0.89 1.42 -33.70
CA ALA A 12 0.46 1.69 -34.17
C ALA A 12 0.78 3.20 -34.21
N LEU A 13 -0.15 4.04 -34.72
CA LEU A 13 0.01 5.50 -34.73
C LEU A 13 0.04 6.08 -33.31
N ARG A 14 -0.79 5.56 -32.40
CA ARG A 14 -0.77 5.96 -30.98
C ARG A 14 0.57 5.60 -30.32
N LEU A 15 1.09 4.41 -30.58
CA LEU A 15 2.39 3.95 -30.08
C LEU A 15 3.55 4.78 -30.64
N LEU A 16 3.54 5.12 -31.93
CA LEU A 16 4.53 5.99 -32.56
C LEU A 16 4.50 7.40 -31.97
N LYS A 17 3.30 7.98 -31.80
CA LYS A 17 3.13 9.30 -31.17
C LYS A 17 3.66 9.27 -29.73
N LEU A 18 3.36 8.22 -28.96
CA LEU A 18 3.89 8.05 -27.60
C LEU A 18 5.41 7.90 -27.58
N LYS A 19 6.01 7.12 -28.48
CA LYS A 19 7.48 6.98 -28.59
C LYS A 19 8.14 8.32 -28.89
N HIS A 20 7.60 9.08 -29.84
CA HIS A 20 8.11 10.40 -30.20
C HIS A 20 8.00 11.40 -29.03
N THR A 21 6.84 11.46 -28.40
CA THR A 21 6.59 12.30 -27.21
C THR A 21 7.54 11.93 -26.06
N ARG A 22 7.77 10.64 -25.82
CA ARG A 22 8.69 10.15 -24.78
C ARG A 22 10.14 10.57 -25.05
N SER A 23 10.63 10.38 -26.28
CA SER A 23 12.00 10.78 -26.66
C SER A 23 12.19 12.30 -26.52
N LYS A 24 11.19 13.09 -26.91
CA LYS A 24 11.19 14.54 -26.72
C LYS A 24 11.32 14.90 -25.24
N TRP A 25 10.47 14.36 -24.38
CA TRP A 25 10.52 14.66 -22.95
C TRP A 25 11.81 14.20 -22.29
N GLU A 26 12.33 13.03 -22.65
CA GLU A 26 13.60 12.56 -22.12
C GLU A 26 14.75 13.53 -22.45
N LYS A 27 14.80 14.08 -23.68
CA LYS A 27 15.78 15.11 -24.06
C LYS A 27 15.59 16.41 -23.28
N VAL A 28 14.35 16.84 -23.04
CA VAL A 28 14.03 18.06 -22.28
C VAL A 28 14.47 17.89 -20.83
N LEU A 29 14.05 16.81 -20.19
CA LEU A 29 14.34 16.53 -18.78
C LEU A 29 15.82 16.28 -18.52
N LYS A 30 16.56 15.69 -19.46
CA LYS A 30 18.02 15.55 -19.36
C LYS A 30 18.77 16.89 -19.37
N LYS A 31 18.13 17.97 -19.84
CA LYS A 31 18.69 19.33 -19.87
C LYS A 31 18.15 20.23 -18.76
N ALA A 32 17.22 19.73 -17.94
CA ALA A 32 16.57 20.51 -16.92
C ALA A 32 17.54 20.90 -15.79
N LYS A 33 17.53 22.18 -15.43
CA LYS A 33 18.41 22.82 -14.44
C LYS A 33 17.69 23.26 -13.17
N THR A 34 16.37 23.24 -13.17
CA THR A 34 15.55 23.67 -12.04
C THR A 34 14.27 22.84 -11.96
N PRO A 35 13.60 22.76 -10.79
CA PRO A 35 12.30 22.11 -10.66
C PRO A 35 11.26 22.64 -11.67
N LYS A 36 11.34 23.94 -11.98
CA LYS A 36 10.45 24.62 -12.93
C LYS A 36 10.59 24.07 -14.35
N ASP A 37 11.75 23.57 -14.75
CA ASP A 37 11.95 23.00 -16.09
C ASP A 37 11.16 21.69 -16.29
N TYR A 38 10.80 21.01 -15.19
CA TYR A 38 9.95 19.81 -15.23
C TYR A 38 8.47 20.17 -15.31
N GLU A 39 8.09 21.42 -15.06
CA GLU A 39 6.68 21.83 -14.92
C GLU A 39 5.86 21.52 -16.19
N SER A 40 6.39 21.87 -17.36
CA SER A 40 5.73 21.58 -18.64
C SER A 40 5.52 20.09 -18.89
N PHE A 41 6.47 19.26 -18.43
CA PHE A 41 6.38 17.81 -18.51
C PHE A 41 5.35 17.25 -17.51
N LEU A 42 5.39 17.70 -16.26
CA LEU A 42 4.52 17.21 -15.20
C LEU A 42 3.05 17.60 -15.43
N LEU A 43 2.82 18.77 -16.03
CA LEU A 43 1.51 19.27 -16.43
C LEU A 43 1.08 18.81 -17.83
N SER A 44 1.90 18.01 -18.53
CA SER A 44 1.53 17.48 -19.85
C SER A 44 0.37 16.47 -19.77
N ASP A 45 -0.18 16.15 -20.94
CA ASP A 45 -1.23 15.14 -21.14
C ASP A 45 -0.77 13.69 -20.95
N LEU A 46 0.51 13.47 -20.63
CA LEU A 46 1.01 12.14 -20.30
C LEU A 46 0.31 11.58 -19.07
N ASP A 47 -0.02 10.30 -19.11
CA ASP A 47 -0.53 9.61 -17.93
C ASP A 47 0.53 9.54 -16.82
N SER A 48 0.07 9.35 -15.59
CA SER A 48 0.95 9.32 -14.41
C SER A 48 2.00 8.22 -14.47
N ARG A 49 1.70 7.05 -15.08
CA ARG A 49 2.66 5.96 -15.23
C ARG A 49 3.76 6.31 -16.23
N ALA A 50 3.41 6.95 -17.36
CA ALA A 50 4.38 7.45 -18.31
C ALA A 50 5.29 8.52 -17.69
N LYS A 51 4.72 9.42 -16.87
CA LYS A 51 5.49 10.42 -16.11
C LYS A 51 6.44 9.76 -15.13
N ALA A 52 5.96 8.83 -14.31
CA ALA A 52 6.76 8.06 -13.35
C ALA A 52 7.93 7.32 -14.02
N ARG A 53 7.67 6.63 -15.14
CA ARG A 53 8.68 5.91 -15.93
C ARG A 53 9.80 6.82 -16.42
N LEU A 54 9.46 8.02 -16.87
CA LEU A 54 10.45 8.99 -17.35
C LEU A 54 11.29 9.54 -16.20
N ILE A 55 10.67 9.90 -15.06
CA ILE A 55 11.39 10.38 -13.89
C ILE A 55 12.32 9.30 -13.33
N TYR A 56 11.81 8.08 -13.14
CA TYR A 56 12.57 6.92 -12.64
C TYR A 56 13.75 6.55 -13.55
N ARG A 57 13.53 6.53 -14.87
CA ARG A 57 14.63 6.24 -15.81
C ARG A 57 15.74 7.29 -15.73
N ILE A 58 15.37 8.56 -15.61
CA ILE A 58 16.34 9.66 -15.50
C ILE A 58 17.09 9.57 -14.16
N SER A 59 16.39 9.22 -13.07
CA SER A 59 17.00 9.03 -11.76
C SER A 59 18.07 7.94 -11.77
N LEU A 60 17.84 6.83 -12.48
CA LEU A 60 18.81 5.74 -12.60
C LEU A 60 20.06 6.10 -13.45
N GLN A 61 19.92 6.94 -14.48
CA GLN A 61 21.01 7.18 -15.43
C GLN A 61 22.06 8.19 -14.96
N LYS A 62 21.63 9.30 -14.36
CA LYS A 62 22.53 10.42 -14.01
C LYS A 62 22.44 10.82 -12.53
N GLY A 63 21.67 10.06 -11.74
CA GLY A 63 21.05 10.63 -10.54
C GLY A 63 19.99 11.64 -10.92
N LEU A 64 19.04 11.89 -10.02
CA LEU A 64 18.22 13.07 -10.17
C LEU A 64 19.08 14.30 -9.91
N PRO A 65 18.93 15.38 -10.69
CA PRO A 65 19.80 16.52 -10.52
C PRO A 65 19.69 17.08 -9.10
N ASN A 66 20.81 17.31 -8.41
CA ASN A 66 20.82 17.79 -7.03
C ASN A 66 20.02 19.09 -6.87
N HIS A 67 20.03 19.95 -7.89
CA HIS A 67 19.25 21.19 -7.94
C HIS A 67 17.74 21.00 -8.09
N LEU A 68 17.28 19.80 -8.47
CA LEU A 68 15.85 19.51 -8.60
C LEU A 68 15.18 19.23 -7.26
N PHE A 69 15.93 18.63 -6.35
CA PHE A 69 15.38 18.14 -5.07
C PHE A 69 16.03 18.77 -3.85
N GLY A 70 17.16 19.48 -4.03
CA GLY A 70 17.82 20.23 -2.97
C GLY A 70 17.17 21.57 -2.61
N ASN A 71 16.15 22.03 -3.35
CA ASN A 71 15.38 23.25 -2.99
C ASN A 71 13.93 22.86 -2.63
N GLN A 72 13.67 22.77 -1.34
CA GLN A 72 12.41 22.28 -0.81
C GLN A 72 11.20 23.15 -1.19
N ASP A 73 11.35 24.47 -1.14
CA ASP A 73 10.27 25.42 -1.44
C ASP A 73 9.80 25.32 -2.90
N LYS A 74 10.75 25.16 -3.84
CA LYS A 74 10.42 25.02 -5.26
C LYS A 74 9.69 23.71 -5.56
N VAL A 75 10.09 22.61 -4.92
CA VAL A 75 9.39 21.33 -5.05
C VAL A 75 8.00 21.43 -4.44
N ASP A 76 7.87 22.01 -3.24
CA ASP A 76 6.58 22.18 -2.57
C ASP A 76 5.60 23.05 -3.37
N HIS A 77 6.08 24.13 -3.98
CA HIS A 77 5.27 24.95 -4.88
C HIS A 77 4.75 24.15 -6.08
N LEU A 78 5.63 23.38 -6.73
CA LEU A 78 5.28 22.55 -7.88
C LEU A 78 4.30 21.42 -7.48
N VAL A 79 4.52 20.76 -6.36
CA VAL A 79 3.61 19.73 -5.83
C VAL A 79 2.24 20.32 -5.52
N THR A 80 2.19 21.48 -4.86
CA THR A 80 0.93 22.19 -4.57
C THR A 80 0.17 22.50 -5.86
N ARG A 81 0.88 22.93 -6.91
CA ARG A 81 0.27 23.18 -8.22
C ARG A 81 -0.26 21.90 -8.87
N LEU A 82 0.44 20.77 -8.75
CA LEU A 82 -0.02 19.48 -9.24
C LEU A 82 -1.26 18.99 -8.49
N GLU A 83 -1.26 19.07 -7.16
CA GLU A 83 -2.40 18.71 -6.31
C GLU A 83 -3.64 19.56 -6.64
N LYS A 84 -3.48 20.87 -6.88
CA LYS A 84 -4.56 21.76 -7.36
C LYS A 84 -5.14 21.36 -8.72
N GLN A 85 -4.39 20.62 -9.54
CA GLN A 85 -4.83 20.12 -10.84
C GLN A 85 -5.32 18.66 -10.77
N GLY A 86 -5.46 18.09 -9.56
CA GLY A 86 -5.86 16.69 -9.36
C GLY A 86 -4.74 15.68 -9.67
N LEU A 87 -3.50 16.12 -9.89
CA LEU A 87 -2.36 15.26 -10.24
C LEU A 87 -1.64 14.72 -8.99
N TYR A 88 -2.40 14.20 -8.03
CA TYR A 88 -1.90 13.77 -6.71
C TYR A 88 -0.78 12.73 -6.78
N GLN A 89 -0.92 11.69 -7.61
CA GLN A 89 0.12 10.65 -7.76
C GLN A 89 1.45 11.23 -8.28
N THR A 90 1.39 12.21 -9.18
CA THR A 90 2.59 12.88 -9.69
C THR A 90 3.24 13.74 -8.60
N GLY A 91 2.45 14.41 -7.77
CA GLY A 91 2.93 15.12 -6.58
C GLY A 91 3.63 14.19 -5.59
N ARG A 92 3.03 13.02 -5.28
CA ARG A 92 3.62 12.00 -4.40
C ARG A 92 4.94 11.46 -4.94
N LEU A 93 5.02 11.18 -6.25
CA LEU A 93 6.25 10.77 -6.91
C LEU A 93 7.38 11.80 -6.73
N LEU A 94 7.08 13.09 -6.90
CA LEU A 94 8.09 14.13 -6.69
C LEU A 94 8.59 14.16 -5.25
N ARG A 95 7.70 14.06 -4.25
CA ARG A 95 8.12 14.01 -2.84
C ARG A 95 8.96 12.77 -2.53
N PHE A 96 8.59 11.60 -3.08
CA PHE A 96 9.37 10.37 -2.94
C PHE A 96 10.79 10.56 -3.48
N PHE A 97 10.92 11.04 -4.72
CA PHE A 97 12.22 11.29 -5.32
C PHE A 97 13.01 12.43 -4.64
N GLN A 98 12.30 13.41 -4.07
CA GLN A 98 12.91 14.46 -3.26
C GLN A 98 13.57 13.90 -2.01
N TYR A 99 12.82 13.09 -1.27
CA TYR A 99 13.28 12.49 -0.04
C TYR A 99 14.45 11.52 -0.28
N HIS A 100 14.37 10.69 -1.32
CA HIS A 100 15.43 9.74 -1.68
C HIS A 100 16.54 10.32 -2.54
N HIS A 101 16.60 11.65 -2.69
CA HIS A 101 17.77 12.28 -3.31
C HIS A 101 19.02 12.13 -2.44
N GLN A 102 18.83 12.02 -1.13
CA GLN A 102 19.87 11.68 -0.15
C GLN A 102 19.54 10.31 0.47
N PRO A 103 20.53 9.62 1.08
CA PRO A 103 20.23 8.45 1.89
C PRO A 103 19.15 8.80 2.91
N PRO A 104 18.11 7.96 3.05
CA PRO A 104 17.03 8.25 3.98
C PRO A 104 17.55 8.23 5.42
N ASP A 105 16.96 9.07 6.25
CA ASP A 105 17.24 9.14 7.68
C ASP A 105 16.91 7.79 8.35
N PRO A 106 17.87 7.13 9.03
CA PRO A 106 17.64 5.87 9.74
C PRO A 106 16.46 5.94 10.72
N GLU A 107 16.27 7.06 11.42
CA GLU A 107 15.16 7.23 12.36
C GLU A 107 13.81 7.21 11.63
N ALA A 108 13.74 7.87 10.46
CA ALA A 108 12.54 7.86 9.65
C ALA A 108 12.25 6.48 9.05
N MET A 109 13.29 5.71 8.69
CA MET A 109 13.12 4.34 8.21
C MET A 109 12.62 3.41 9.33
N HIS A 110 13.17 3.54 10.54
CA HIS A 110 12.68 2.80 11.71
C HIS A 110 11.23 3.17 12.04
N TRP A 111 10.90 4.46 11.98
CA TRP A 111 9.53 4.92 12.14
C TRP A 111 8.57 4.29 11.11
N CYS A 112 8.98 4.17 9.85
CA CYS A 112 8.17 3.51 8.82
C CYS A 112 7.93 2.04 9.12
N GLN A 113 8.98 1.34 9.58
CA GLN A 113 8.90 -0.07 9.97
C GLN A 113 7.87 -0.26 11.07
N ASP A 114 8.07 0.46 12.18
CA ASP A 114 7.22 0.38 13.35
C ASP A 114 5.77 0.69 12.99
N LEU A 115 5.53 1.72 12.18
CA LEU A 115 4.16 2.05 11.75
C LEU A 115 3.48 0.87 11.05
N ILE A 116 4.16 0.25 10.08
CA ILE A 116 3.61 -0.88 9.32
C ILE A 116 3.33 -2.05 10.25
N GLU A 117 4.24 -2.34 11.18
CA GLU A 117 4.10 -3.41 12.17
C GLU A 117 2.91 -3.14 13.11
N HIS A 118 2.80 -1.94 13.70
CA HIS A 118 1.68 -1.56 14.56
C HIS A 118 0.32 -1.64 13.84
N GLU A 119 0.24 -1.16 12.59
CA GLU A 119 -0.99 -1.24 11.81
C GLU A 119 -1.35 -2.68 11.43
N ARG A 120 -0.36 -3.52 11.10
CA ARG A 120 -0.59 -4.94 10.84
C ARG A 120 -1.09 -5.65 12.10
N THR A 121 -0.48 -5.39 13.24
CA THR A 121 -0.91 -5.90 14.54
C THR A 121 -2.34 -5.48 14.88
N CYS A 122 -2.65 -4.19 14.73
CA CYS A 122 -4.00 -3.67 14.88
C CYS A 122 -5.02 -4.43 14.00
N ASN A 123 -4.65 -4.69 12.74
CA ASN A 123 -5.49 -5.43 11.81
C ASN A 123 -5.70 -6.90 12.21
N ILE A 124 -4.66 -7.57 12.72
CA ILE A 124 -4.74 -8.93 13.27
C ILE A 124 -5.75 -8.96 14.42
N ILE A 125 -5.53 -8.13 15.44
CA ILE A 125 -6.37 -8.11 16.64
C ILE A 125 -7.81 -7.73 16.30
N ALA A 126 -8.02 -6.71 15.45
CA ALA A 126 -9.35 -6.30 15.03
C ALA A 126 -10.11 -7.42 14.28
N GLN A 127 -9.41 -8.23 13.49
CA GLN A 127 -10.01 -9.37 12.79
C GLN A 127 -10.30 -10.53 13.74
N SER A 128 -9.44 -10.80 14.72
CA SER A 128 -9.72 -11.74 15.81
C SER A 128 -10.99 -11.33 16.56
N LEU A 129 -11.09 -10.06 16.99
CA LEU A 129 -12.28 -9.55 17.69
C LEU A 129 -13.55 -9.68 16.83
N ALA A 130 -13.47 -9.36 15.54
CA ALA A 130 -14.59 -9.50 14.62
C ALA A 130 -15.01 -10.98 14.43
N PHE A 131 -14.05 -11.90 14.46
CA PHE A 131 -14.30 -13.33 14.41
C PHE A 131 -15.07 -13.81 15.66
N TYR A 132 -14.65 -13.41 16.87
CA TYR A 132 -15.40 -13.67 18.11
C TYR A 132 -16.83 -13.09 18.07
N GLN A 133 -16.99 -11.85 17.59
CA GLN A 133 -18.31 -11.23 17.45
C GLN A 133 -19.22 -11.98 16.48
N SER A 134 -18.65 -12.48 15.39
CA SER A 134 -19.39 -13.29 14.42
C SER A 134 -19.84 -14.62 15.04
N ALA A 135 -19.02 -15.24 15.89
CA ALA A 135 -19.39 -16.45 16.63
C ALA A 135 -20.51 -16.18 17.65
N HIS A 136 -20.47 -15.07 18.39
CA HIS A 136 -21.57 -14.66 19.27
C HIS A 136 -22.88 -14.43 18.50
N LYS A 137 -22.80 -13.76 17.34
CA LYS A 137 -23.97 -13.56 16.48
C LYS A 137 -24.53 -14.90 16.01
N ALA A 138 -23.67 -15.82 15.55
CA ALA A 138 -24.08 -17.16 15.14
C ALA A 138 -24.73 -17.94 16.29
N LEU A 139 -24.21 -17.87 17.52
CA LEU A 139 -24.81 -18.51 18.70
C LEU A 139 -26.26 -18.04 18.96
N ASN A 140 -26.54 -16.77 18.71
CA ASN A 140 -27.86 -16.17 18.91
C ASN A 140 -28.85 -16.50 17.76
N GLU A 141 -28.33 -16.66 16.54
CA GLU A 141 -29.15 -16.86 15.33
C GLU A 141 -29.36 -18.35 14.99
N ASP A 142 -28.44 -19.23 15.38
CA ASP A 142 -28.52 -20.66 15.05
C ASP A 142 -29.66 -21.35 15.82
N ARG A 143 -30.39 -22.23 15.13
CA ARG A 143 -31.52 -22.97 15.70
C ARG A 143 -31.12 -24.38 16.14
N ASN A 144 -29.95 -24.88 15.74
CA ASN A 144 -29.49 -26.22 16.09
C ASN A 144 -28.94 -26.24 17.54
N PRO A 145 -29.58 -26.98 18.47
CA PRO A 145 -29.19 -26.98 19.88
C PRO A 145 -27.76 -27.50 20.13
N ASP A 146 -27.31 -28.51 19.39
CA ASP A 146 -25.99 -29.09 19.57
C ASP A 146 -24.90 -28.13 19.11
N LYS A 147 -25.11 -27.48 17.95
CA LYS A 147 -24.20 -26.46 17.45
C LYS A 147 -24.11 -25.26 18.39
N ARG A 148 -25.25 -24.81 18.93
CA ARG A 148 -25.27 -23.75 19.95
C ARG A 148 -24.51 -24.15 21.21
N ARG A 149 -24.69 -25.38 21.71
CA ARG A 149 -23.96 -25.87 22.88
C ARG A 149 -22.44 -25.86 22.65
N ARG A 150 -21.99 -26.33 21.49
CA ARG A 150 -20.56 -26.32 21.11
C ARG A 150 -20.02 -24.89 21.02
N LEU A 151 -20.73 -23.99 20.33
CA LEU A 151 -20.35 -22.57 20.22
C LEU A 151 -20.31 -21.87 21.59
N ALA A 152 -21.30 -22.11 22.44
CA ALA A 152 -21.34 -21.53 23.80
C ALA A 152 -20.16 -22.03 24.65
N SER A 153 -19.87 -23.34 24.60
CA SER A 153 -18.68 -23.90 25.26
C SER A 153 -17.41 -23.24 24.75
N ALA A 154 -17.20 -23.17 23.43
CA ALA A 154 -16.01 -22.58 22.83
C ALA A 154 -15.84 -21.09 23.21
N LEU A 155 -16.93 -20.32 23.21
CA LEU A 155 -16.91 -18.91 23.62
C LEU A 155 -16.60 -18.73 25.12
N GLU A 156 -17.11 -19.60 25.99
CA GLU A 156 -16.79 -19.56 27.42
C GLU A 156 -15.31 -19.86 27.67
N HIS A 157 -14.76 -20.89 27.00
CA HIS A 157 -13.33 -21.22 27.11
C HIS A 157 -12.42 -20.12 26.57
N ALA A 158 -12.89 -19.33 25.60
CA ALA A 158 -12.12 -18.25 24.99
C ALA A 158 -12.40 -16.86 25.58
N ARG A 159 -13.19 -16.78 26.66
CA ARG A 159 -13.60 -15.52 27.30
C ARG A 159 -12.40 -14.70 27.78
N ASP A 160 -11.47 -15.33 28.49
CA ASP A 160 -10.30 -14.64 29.05
C ASP A 160 -9.40 -14.13 27.91
N SER A 161 -9.16 -14.96 26.89
CA SER A 161 -8.43 -14.54 25.68
C SER A 161 -9.12 -13.39 24.93
N LEU A 162 -10.45 -13.32 24.94
CA LEU A 162 -11.18 -12.21 24.34
C LEU A 162 -10.97 -10.90 25.13
N GLU A 163 -10.96 -10.93 26.45
CA GLU A 163 -10.67 -9.75 27.26
C GLU A 163 -9.22 -9.30 27.14
N GLU A 164 -8.27 -10.25 27.08
CA GLU A 164 -6.87 -9.99 26.77
C GLU A 164 -6.72 -9.32 25.39
N LEU A 165 -7.36 -9.86 24.36
CA LEU A 165 -7.35 -9.27 23.00
C LEU A 165 -7.91 -7.85 22.98
N LYS A 166 -8.96 -7.57 23.76
CA LYS A 166 -9.51 -6.20 23.89
C LYS A 166 -8.54 -5.28 24.59
N SER A 167 -7.84 -5.74 25.63
CA SER A 167 -6.80 -4.94 26.31
C SER A 167 -5.67 -4.62 25.36
N LEU A 168 -5.14 -5.66 24.70
CA LEU A 168 -4.05 -5.54 23.75
C LEU A 168 -4.40 -4.64 22.57
N TYR A 169 -5.66 -4.71 22.08
CA TYR A 169 -6.12 -3.78 21.05
C TYR A 169 -6.05 -2.32 21.49
N ARG A 170 -6.43 -2.02 22.75
CA ARG A 170 -6.35 -0.66 23.29
C ARG A 170 -4.90 -0.19 23.43
N GLU A 171 -4.02 -1.08 23.90
CA GLU A 171 -2.59 -0.81 24.08
C GLU A 171 -1.91 -0.52 22.74
N VAL A 172 -1.98 -1.45 21.78
CA VAL A 172 -1.36 -1.27 20.44
C VAL A 172 -1.94 -0.06 19.72
N LYS A 173 -3.23 0.24 19.91
CA LYS A 173 -3.83 1.44 19.33
C LYS A 173 -3.28 2.72 19.96
N ALA A 174 -3.10 2.77 21.28
CA ALA A 174 -2.50 3.91 21.95
C ALA A 174 -1.04 4.12 21.51
N GLU A 175 -0.29 3.03 21.36
CA GLU A 175 1.07 3.03 20.80
C GLU A 175 1.07 3.57 19.37
N LEU A 176 0.19 3.06 18.49
CA LEU A 176 0.05 3.54 17.11
C LEU A 176 -0.25 5.05 17.05
N MET A 177 -1.15 5.54 17.89
CA MET A 177 -1.46 6.98 17.94
C MET A 177 -0.27 7.81 18.43
N THR A 178 0.47 7.31 19.41
CA THR A 178 1.71 7.95 19.90
C THR A 178 2.77 7.98 18.80
N HIS A 179 2.94 6.85 18.10
CA HIS A 179 3.87 6.71 16.99
C HIS A 179 3.56 7.65 15.83
N LEU A 180 2.28 7.77 15.46
CA LEU A 180 1.80 8.75 14.47
C LEU A 180 2.05 10.20 14.92
N GLY A 181 1.99 10.48 16.22
CA GLY A 181 2.36 11.77 16.81
C GLY A 181 3.84 12.11 16.65
N ASN A 182 4.70 11.10 16.72
CA ASN A 182 6.17 11.20 16.60
C ASN A 182 6.68 11.11 15.15
N MET A 183 5.80 11.30 14.16
CA MET A 183 6.15 11.22 12.75
C MET A 183 7.30 12.17 12.35
N PRO A 184 8.34 11.68 11.63
CA PRO A 184 9.43 12.51 11.11
C PRO A 184 8.88 13.69 10.31
N GLY A 185 9.45 14.87 10.49
CA GLY A 185 8.98 16.11 9.88
C GLY A 185 9.28 16.24 8.37
N GLY A 186 9.22 17.49 7.88
CA GLY A 186 9.72 17.83 6.54
C GLY A 186 8.91 17.25 5.36
N PRO A 187 9.55 17.00 4.21
CA PRO A 187 8.90 16.46 3.01
C PRO A 187 8.24 15.09 3.24
N PHE A 188 8.84 14.29 4.13
CA PHE A 188 8.35 12.97 4.51
C PHE A 188 6.93 13.05 5.09
N ARG A 189 6.75 13.84 6.17
CA ARG A 189 5.44 14.06 6.80
C ARG A 189 4.38 14.50 5.80
N LYS A 190 4.72 15.49 4.96
CA LYS A 190 3.79 16.02 3.95
C LYS A 190 3.36 14.94 2.96
N ALA A 191 4.29 14.12 2.49
CA ALA A 191 4.00 13.02 1.57
C ALA A 191 3.11 11.95 2.20
N PHE A 192 3.47 11.50 3.39
CA PHE A 192 2.73 10.49 4.13
C PHE A 192 1.29 10.95 4.43
N LEU A 193 1.12 12.15 5.00
CA LEU A 193 -0.21 12.68 5.30
C LEU A 193 -1.07 12.87 4.05
N ALA A 194 -0.49 13.36 2.95
CA ALA A 194 -1.21 13.48 1.68
C ALA A 194 -1.64 12.12 1.13
N TRP A 195 -0.81 11.09 1.29
CA TRP A 195 -1.17 9.73 0.91
C TRP A 195 -2.28 9.16 1.79
N ARG A 196 -2.16 9.28 3.11
CA ARG A 196 -3.11 8.72 4.07
C ARG A 196 -4.46 9.45 4.10
N ASN A 197 -4.53 10.66 3.56
CA ASN A 197 -5.79 11.38 3.36
C ASN A 197 -6.64 10.82 2.20
N GLU A 198 -6.06 9.97 1.34
CA GLU A 198 -6.82 9.27 0.31
C GLU A 198 -7.65 8.15 0.93
N THR A 199 -8.97 8.17 0.75
CA THR A 199 -9.91 7.19 1.35
C THR A 199 -9.57 5.74 0.99
N ASN A 200 -8.93 5.51 -0.16
CA ASN A 200 -8.56 4.22 -0.70
C ASN A 200 -7.04 3.96 -0.68
N TRP A 201 -6.27 4.64 0.19
CA TRP A 201 -4.81 4.45 0.27
C TRP A 201 -4.42 2.97 0.42
N HIS A 202 -5.18 2.24 1.26
CA HIS A 202 -5.00 0.82 1.54
C HIS A 202 -5.44 -0.10 0.40
N LEU A 203 -5.94 0.42 -0.72
CA LEU A 203 -6.45 -0.35 -1.86
C LEU A 203 -5.58 -0.16 -3.11
N CYS A 204 -4.35 0.35 -2.97
CA CYS A 204 -3.43 0.44 -4.10
C CYS A 204 -3.08 -0.95 -4.66
N ASP A 205 -2.62 -0.97 -5.92
CA ASP A 205 -2.49 -2.20 -6.69
C ASP A 205 -1.53 -3.18 -6.01
N TRP A 206 -0.40 -2.67 -5.50
CA TRP A 206 0.57 -3.51 -4.82
C TRP A 206 0.03 -4.15 -3.54
N MET A 207 -0.67 -3.40 -2.68
CA MET A 207 -1.20 -3.98 -1.43
C MET A 207 -2.29 -5.02 -1.69
N ARG A 208 -3.12 -4.80 -2.72
CA ARG A 208 -4.09 -5.80 -3.19
C ARG A 208 -3.40 -7.07 -3.68
N GLN A 209 -2.34 -6.93 -4.48
CA GLN A 209 -1.55 -8.06 -4.98
C GLN A 209 -0.85 -8.81 -3.85
N ASP A 210 -0.28 -8.11 -2.86
CA ASP A 210 0.29 -8.70 -1.66
C ASP A 210 -0.76 -9.52 -0.89
N CYS A 211 -1.95 -8.93 -0.69
CA CYS A 211 -3.06 -9.62 -0.08
C CYS A 211 -3.45 -10.90 -0.86
N VAL A 212 -3.52 -10.84 -2.18
CA VAL A 212 -3.78 -12.01 -3.06
C VAL A 212 -2.70 -13.07 -2.90
N ALA A 213 -1.42 -12.68 -2.93
CA ALA A 213 -0.29 -13.58 -2.85
C ALA A 213 -0.26 -14.38 -1.54
N ARG A 214 -0.75 -13.79 -0.44
CA ARG A 214 -0.91 -14.43 0.87
C ARG A 214 -2.22 -15.25 1.01
N GLY A 215 -2.92 -15.56 -0.09
CA GLY A 215 -4.19 -16.28 -0.07
C GLY A 215 -5.39 -15.44 0.41
N GLY A 216 -5.20 -14.13 0.47
CA GLY A 216 -6.15 -13.18 1.03
C GLY A 216 -7.36 -12.88 0.16
N CYS A 217 -8.25 -12.09 0.72
CA CYS A 217 -9.61 -11.85 0.26
C CYS A 217 -9.67 -10.89 -0.94
N CYS A 218 -8.57 -10.22 -1.32
CA CYS A 218 -8.50 -9.40 -2.54
C CYS A 218 -8.53 -10.21 -3.84
N ALA A 219 -8.31 -11.53 -3.78
CA ALA A 219 -8.50 -12.42 -4.93
C ALA A 219 -9.99 -12.71 -5.22
N ARG A 220 -10.89 -12.18 -4.38
CA ARG A 220 -12.32 -12.51 -4.33
C ARG A 220 -13.15 -11.24 -4.34
N GLU A 221 -14.43 -11.39 -4.68
CA GLU A 221 -15.40 -10.29 -4.74
C GLU A 221 -16.11 -10.03 -3.40
N CYS A 222 -15.57 -10.51 -2.27
CA CYS A 222 -16.26 -10.39 -0.97
C CYS A 222 -16.27 -8.96 -0.39
N GLY A 223 -15.47 -8.04 -0.94
CA GLY A 223 -15.39 -6.64 -0.50
C GLY A 223 -14.86 -6.46 0.93
N CYS A 224 -14.29 -7.50 1.56
CA CYS A 224 -13.81 -7.41 2.93
C CYS A 224 -12.74 -6.32 3.06
N CYS A 225 -11.76 -6.25 2.16
CA CYS A 225 -10.62 -5.32 2.22
C CYS A 225 -10.98 -3.85 2.06
N GLU A 226 -12.18 -3.52 1.57
CA GLU A 226 -12.64 -2.14 1.36
C GLU A 226 -13.32 -1.55 2.59
N LYS A 227 -13.72 -2.41 3.54
CA LYS A 227 -14.41 -2.01 4.76
C LYS A 227 -13.41 -1.67 5.85
N PRO A 228 -13.66 -0.63 6.67
CA PRO A 228 -12.86 -0.38 7.85
C PRO A 228 -12.89 -1.61 8.78
N ARG A 229 -11.77 -1.82 9.45
CA ARG A 229 -11.55 -2.79 10.51
C ARG A 229 -11.78 -2.11 11.84
N GLY A 230 -12.43 -2.85 12.74
CA GLY A 230 -12.68 -2.41 14.09
C GLY A 230 -14.16 -2.30 14.42
N THR A 231 -14.42 -2.44 15.70
CA THR A 231 -15.74 -2.37 16.32
C THR A 231 -16.03 -0.91 16.61
N GLY A 232 -17.22 -0.42 16.27
CA GLY A 232 -17.63 1.00 16.24
C GLY A 232 -17.58 1.82 17.56
N GLY A 233 -16.63 1.57 18.46
CA GLY A 233 -16.44 2.30 19.72
C GLY A 233 -15.06 2.95 19.91
N TYR A 234 -14.09 2.75 19.01
CA TYR A 234 -12.69 3.14 19.26
C TYR A 234 -12.16 4.33 18.42
N GLY A 235 -13.02 5.18 17.87
CA GLY A 235 -12.66 6.53 17.35
C GLY A 235 -11.90 6.65 16.02
N TYR A 236 -10.95 5.75 15.72
CA TYR A 236 -10.18 5.76 14.46
C TYR A 236 -10.46 4.48 13.64
N PRO A 237 -11.03 4.58 12.43
CA PRO A 237 -11.24 3.43 11.56
C PRO A 237 -9.90 2.92 11.05
N ILE A 238 -9.61 1.66 11.32
CA ILE A 238 -8.38 1.02 10.86
C ILE A 238 -8.65 0.49 9.47
N HIS A 239 -7.86 0.89 8.49
CA HIS A 239 -7.97 0.35 7.14
C HIS A 239 -6.81 -0.60 6.87
N GLY A 240 -7.09 -1.69 6.15
CA GLY A 240 -6.07 -2.67 5.86
C GLY A 240 -6.61 -3.95 5.23
N HIS A 241 -5.69 -4.70 4.64
CA HIS A 241 -5.99 -5.99 4.06
C HIS A 241 -6.26 -7.06 5.12
N CYS A 242 -6.97 -8.10 4.71
CA CYS A 242 -7.20 -9.25 5.56
C CYS A 242 -5.88 -9.93 5.96
N THR A 243 -5.91 -10.53 7.13
CA THR A 243 -4.96 -11.53 7.58
C THR A 243 -5.61 -12.90 7.45
N LEU A 244 -4.90 -13.96 7.85
CA LEU A 244 -5.47 -15.31 7.89
C LEU A 244 -6.68 -15.41 8.83
N LEU A 245 -6.83 -14.48 9.77
CA LEU A 245 -7.93 -14.42 10.74
C LEU A 245 -9.19 -13.73 10.22
N CYS A 246 -9.17 -13.19 9.01
CA CYS A 246 -10.42 -12.72 8.39
C CYS A 246 -11.35 -13.93 8.18
N ALA A 247 -12.57 -13.89 8.73
CA ALA A 247 -13.53 -15.00 8.64
C ALA A 247 -13.73 -15.53 7.20
N CYS A 248 -13.76 -14.63 6.21
CA CYS A 248 -13.92 -14.98 4.80
C CYS A 248 -12.70 -15.74 4.26
N CYS A 249 -11.51 -15.32 4.68
CA CYS A 249 -10.24 -15.97 4.33
C CYS A 249 -10.07 -17.29 5.10
N ALA A 250 -10.40 -17.35 6.39
CA ALA A 250 -10.37 -18.56 7.21
C ALA A 250 -11.27 -19.67 6.61
N GLN A 251 -12.51 -19.33 6.27
CA GLN A 251 -13.44 -20.27 5.63
C GLN A 251 -12.92 -20.78 4.28
N THR A 252 -12.34 -19.89 3.46
CA THR A 252 -11.82 -20.27 2.14
C THR A 252 -10.63 -21.22 2.25
N ASN A 253 -9.77 -21.01 3.25
CA ASN A 253 -8.59 -21.84 3.47
C ASN A 253 -8.89 -23.10 4.32
N GLY A 254 -10.16 -23.37 4.62
CA GLY A 254 -10.55 -24.53 5.44
C GLY A 254 -10.05 -24.46 6.88
N LEU A 255 -9.70 -23.27 7.37
CA LEU A 255 -9.34 -23.08 8.77
C LEU A 255 -10.59 -23.30 9.64
N PRO A 256 -10.47 -24.03 10.76
CA PRO A 256 -11.61 -24.32 11.61
C PRO A 256 -12.28 -23.03 12.08
N VAL A 257 -13.59 -22.94 11.83
CA VAL A 257 -14.46 -21.91 12.41
C VAL A 257 -14.68 -22.32 13.86
N MET A 258 -14.40 -21.41 14.83
CA MET A 258 -14.54 -21.61 16.29
C MET A 258 -15.15 -22.96 16.69
N ASP A 259 -14.33 -23.99 16.85
CA ASP A 259 -14.72 -25.23 17.50
C ASP A 259 -14.14 -25.26 18.92
N GLU A 260 -14.41 -26.34 19.65
CA GLU A 260 -13.97 -26.55 21.03
C GLU A 260 -12.44 -26.56 21.22
N ASN A 261 -11.66 -26.68 20.12
CA ASN A 261 -10.20 -26.64 20.11
C ASN A 261 -9.63 -25.41 19.39
N ALA A 262 -10.47 -24.59 18.75
CA ALA A 262 -10.08 -23.38 18.04
C ALA A 262 -9.80 -22.25 19.04
N GLN A 263 -8.71 -22.39 19.79
CA GLN A 263 -8.06 -21.21 20.34
C GLN A 263 -7.63 -20.37 19.14
N CYS A 264 -8.10 -19.12 19.07
CA CYS A 264 -7.44 -18.12 18.25
C CYS A 264 -6.07 -17.94 18.91
N ASN A 265 -5.12 -18.81 18.58
CA ASN A 265 -3.80 -18.77 19.15
C ASN A 265 -3.18 -17.48 18.62
N VAL A 266 -3.24 -16.44 19.46
CA VAL A 266 -2.78 -15.11 19.09
C VAL A 266 -1.29 -15.16 18.75
N ASN A 267 -0.57 -16.24 19.13
CA ASN A 267 0.81 -16.56 18.72
C ASN A 267 1.08 -16.57 17.20
N LEU A 268 0.08 -16.33 16.35
CA LEU A 268 0.23 -15.81 14.98
C LEU A 268 1.10 -14.52 14.86
N TRP A 269 1.52 -13.92 15.99
CA TRP A 269 2.63 -12.95 16.05
C TRP A 269 3.91 -13.46 15.37
N GLU A 270 4.15 -14.77 15.34
CA GLU A 270 5.36 -15.38 14.77
C GLU A 270 5.47 -15.21 13.25
N ASP A 271 4.36 -14.96 12.54
CA ASP A 271 4.31 -14.70 11.09
C ASP A 271 4.30 -13.20 10.72
N ILE A 272 4.46 -12.30 11.70
CA ILE A 272 4.90 -10.94 11.39
C ILE A 272 6.38 -11.05 11.03
N GLU A 273 6.67 -11.54 9.81
CA GLU A 273 7.99 -11.38 9.21
C GLU A 273 8.39 -9.92 9.42
N ARG A 274 9.43 -9.73 10.24
CA ARG A 274 9.95 -8.41 10.58
C ARG A 274 10.20 -7.68 9.27
N PHE A 275 9.56 -6.54 9.15
CA PHE A 275 9.62 -5.76 7.94
C PHE A 275 10.96 -5.04 7.92
N MET A 276 12.01 -5.63 7.34
CA MET A 276 13.31 -4.97 7.30
C MET A 276 13.30 -3.83 6.29
N VAL A 277 13.13 -2.60 6.79
CA VAL A 277 13.15 -1.39 5.95
C VAL A 277 14.57 -1.06 5.42
N ASP A 278 15.55 -1.94 5.63
CA ASP A 278 16.94 -1.76 5.17
C ASP A 278 17.11 -1.77 3.63
N GLN A 279 16.01 -1.83 2.88
CA GLN A 279 15.93 -1.73 1.42
C GLN A 279 16.70 -2.82 0.66
N THR A 280 17.24 -3.83 1.34
CA THR A 280 18.04 -4.86 0.69
C THR A 280 17.15 -5.82 -0.10
N ASP A 281 15.99 -6.18 0.45
CA ASP A 281 15.05 -7.08 -0.22
C ASP A 281 14.01 -6.32 -1.07
N MET A 282 13.49 -7.01 -2.08
CA MET A 282 12.51 -6.43 -3.00
C MET A 282 11.15 -6.22 -2.35
N TYR A 283 10.74 -7.09 -1.44
CA TYR A 283 9.44 -7.01 -0.80
C TYR A 283 9.34 -5.76 0.08
N SER A 284 10.33 -5.52 0.95
CA SER A 284 10.34 -4.37 1.86
C SER A 284 10.39 -3.04 1.13
N ARG A 285 11.17 -2.93 0.05
CA ARG A 285 11.15 -1.71 -0.79
C ARG A 285 9.77 -1.45 -1.41
N ARG A 286 9.12 -2.50 -1.88
CA ARG A 286 7.81 -2.38 -2.53
C ARG A 286 6.71 -2.03 -1.55
N ALA A 287 6.69 -2.67 -0.37
CA ALA A 287 5.73 -2.33 0.66
C ALA A 287 5.98 -0.91 1.17
N TYR A 288 7.23 -0.50 1.42
CA TYR A 288 7.55 0.86 1.83
C TYR A 288 7.00 1.92 0.84
N ARG A 289 7.20 1.72 -0.46
CA ARG A 289 6.67 2.64 -1.49
C ARG A 289 5.14 2.65 -1.56
N ALA A 290 4.50 1.51 -1.37
CA ALA A 290 3.05 1.42 -1.39
C ALA A 290 2.42 2.01 -0.11
N TYR A 291 2.93 1.60 1.05
CA TYR A 291 2.38 1.89 2.38
C TYR A 291 2.67 3.31 2.85
N ILE A 292 3.90 3.78 2.65
CA ILE A 292 4.34 5.09 3.14
C ILE A 292 4.09 6.19 2.10
N TRP A 293 4.35 5.89 0.82
CA TRP A 293 4.40 6.93 -0.22
C TRP A 293 3.25 6.90 -1.21
N GLY A 294 2.50 5.80 -1.35
CA GLY A 294 1.49 5.66 -2.40
C GLY A 294 2.05 5.79 -3.81
N VAL A 295 3.26 5.26 -4.04
CA VAL A 295 4.00 5.28 -5.32
C VAL A 295 4.34 3.86 -5.79
N ASP A 296 3.41 2.92 -5.59
CA ASP A 296 3.48 1.54 -6.08
C ASP A 296 3.68 1.42 -7.60
N VAL A 297 3.35 2.45 -8.37
CA VAL A 297 3.74 2.58 -9.78
C VAL A 297 5.25 2.40 -10.01
N VAL A 298 6.10 2.77 -9.04
CA VAL A 298 7.55 2.55 -9.13
C VAL A 298 7.89 1.06 -9.12
N ASN A 299 7.10 0.25 -8.38
CA ASN A 299 7.27 -1.20 -8.34
C ASN A 299 6.97 -1.82 -9.71
N GLU A 300 5.88 -1.39 -10.36
CA GLU A 300 5.55 -1.86 -11.71
C GLU A 300 6.65 -1.54 -12.73
N ILE A 301 7.30 -0.38 -12.58
CA ILE A 301 8.38 0.07 -13.47
C ILE A 301 9.61 -0.80 -13.29
N GLU A 302 9.98 -1.09 -12.05
CA GLU A 302 11.10 -1.98 -11.74
C GLU A 302 10.87 -3.39 -12.29
N ASP A 303 9.65 -3.91 -12.18
CA ASP A 303 9.30 -5.25 -12.67
C ASP A 303 9.40 -5.33 -14.20
N CYS A 304 8.91 -4.30 -14.88
CA CYS A 304 9.09 -4.16 -16.32
C CYS A 304 10.58 -4.12 -16.70
N ASP A 305 11.39 -3.35 -16.00
CA ASP A 305 12.83 -3.22 -16.29
C ASP A 305 13.62 -4.50 -15.96
N VAL A 306 13.23 -5.27 -14.93
CA VAL A 306 13.79 -6.60 -14.64
C VAL A 306 13.41 -7.58 -15.74
N TYR A 307 12.13 -7.63 -16.12
CA TYR A 307 11.64 -8.53 -17.17
C TYR A 307 12.34 -8.27 -18.52
N LEU A 308 12.45 -7.00 -18.93
CA LEU A 308 13.11 -6.62 -20.18
C LEU A 308 14.60 -6.95 -20.20
N ARG A 309 15.28 -6.88 -19.05
CA ARG A 309 16.68 -7.30 -18.92
C ARG A 309 16.84 -8.82 -19.05
N GLN A 310 15.89 -9.59 -18.52
CA GLN A 310 15.87 -11.04 -18.64
C GLN A 310 15.44 -11.52 -20.04
N HIS A 311 14.62 -10.73 -20.75
CA HIS A 311 14.06 -11.09 -22.06
C HIS A 311 14.28 -9.98 -23.10
N PRO A 312 15.53 -9.72 -23.52
CA PRO A 312 15.85 -8.62 -24.44
C PRO A 312 15.20 -8.75 -25.83
N ARG A 313 14.79 -9.97 -26.22
CA ARG A 313 14.11 -10.25 -27.50
C ARG A 313 12.63 -9.85 -27.54
N SER A 314 12.02 -9.54 -26.40
CA SER A 314 10.58 -9.15 -26.30
C SER A 314 10.30 -7.71 -26.74
N LEU A 315 11.34 -6.96 -27.11
CA LEU A 315 11.24 -5.57 -27.57
C LEU A 315 11.06 -5.44 -29.10
N VAL A 316 11.08 -6.56 -29.83
CA VAL A 316 11.01 -6.60 -31.29
C VAL A 316 9.56 -6.60 -31.76
#